data_AF-A0A453FFZ8-F1
#
_entry.id   AF-A0A453FFZ8-F1
#
_cell.length_a   1.000
_cell.length_b   1.000
_cell.length_c   1.000
_cell.angle_alpha   90.00
_cell.angle_beta   90.00
_cell.angle_gamma   90.00
#
_symmetry.space_group_name_H-M   'P 1'
#
loop_
_entity.id
_entity.type
_entity.pdbx_description
1 polymer ?
#
loop_
_entity_poly.entity_id
_entity_poly.type
_entity_poly.pdbx_seq_one_letter_code
_entity_poly.pdbx_strand_id
1 'polypeptide(L)'
;EDTELLDDEDTEPSKSVDVEIVNIWDKSQIYYPSRTDPETVELTYSDIKCLDPEVFLKSPVINFYIQYLRKSRPCDDLYIFNTYFYSKLEEALSRTGECGSQFSKLRRWWRSVDIFKTPYLLLPIHGQVHWSLVIIFMPAKEIKSGPRVFHLDSLGLHSSDKVFGVIESYLIEEWRHLQKDSSYDIPFSDTIWRHLSRNIHKEKIEGAPAAK
;
A
#
# COMPACT_ATOMS: atom_id res chain seq x y z
N GLU A 1 70.18 -11.30 32.80
CA GLU A 1 69.35 -12.02 33.78
C GLU A 1 68.68 -10.95 34.64
N ASP A 2 67.39 -10.69 34.62
CA ASP A 2 66.27 -11.44 34.05
C ASP A 2 65.12 -10.49 33.69
N THR A 3 64.42 -10.85 32.62
CA THR A 3 63.10 -10.37 32.20
C THR A 3 62.01 -10.98 33.07
N GLU A 4 61.08 -10.18 33.58
CA GLU A 4 59.72 -10.66 33.86
C GLU A 4 58.70 -9.75 33.17
N LEU A 5 57.85 -10.40 32.38
CA LEU A 5 56.91 -9.86 31.41
C LEU A 5 55.59 -9.49 32.11
N LEU A 6 54.94 -8.47 31.55
CA LEU A 6 53.60 -8.02 31.91
C LEU A 6 52.58 -9.09 31.49
N ASP A 7 51.83 -9.64 32.45
CA ASP A 7 50.61 -10.40 32.15
C ASP A 7 49.49 -9.40 31.83
N ASP A 8 49.29 -9.15 30.54
CA ASP A 8 48.05 -8.60 30.00
C ASP A 8 46.97 -9.69 30.10
N GLU A 9 46.05 -9.54 31.05
CA GLU A 9 44.86 -10.38 31.14
C GLU A 9 43.91 -9.99 30.00
N ASP A 10 44.05 -10.68 28.86
CA ASP A 10 43.17 -10.62 27.70
C ASP A 10 41.72 -10.91 28.14
N THR A 11 40.94 -9.85 28.36
CA THR A 11 39.48 -9.95 28.44
C THR A 11 38.96 -10.22 27.03
N GLU A 12 38.74 -11.50 26.72
CA GLU A 12 38.04 -11.96 25.50
C GLU A 12 36.74 -11.16 25.27
N PRO A 13 36.51 -10.59 24.08
CA PRO A 13 35.28 -9.87 23.79
C PRO A 13 34.10 -10.85 23.70
N SER A 14 33.01 -10.44 24.33
CA SER A 14 31.71 -11.08 24.55
C SER A 14 30.96 -11.65 23.33
N LYS A 15 31.55 -12.57 22.57
CA LYS A 15 30.88 -13.18 21.39
C LYS A 15 29.62 -13.99 21.72
N SER A 16 29.53 -14.58 22.91
CA SER A 16 28.40 -15.46 23.29
C SER A 16 27.12 -14.67 23.61
N VAL A 17 27.25 -13.55 24.31
CA VAL A 17 26.12 -12.71 24.71
C VAL A 17 25.52 -11.97 23.51
N ASP A 18 26.36 -11.48 22.60
CA ASP A 18 25.90 -10.80 21.39
C ASP A 18 25.13 -11.75 20.47
N VAL A 19 25.59 -12.99 20.31
CA VAL A 19 24.89 -14.01 19.51
C VAL A 19 23.55 -14.39 20.13
N GLU A 20 23.46 -14.51 21.45
CA GLU A 20 22.18 -14.79 22.14
C GLU A 20 21.20 -13.62 22.06
N ILE A 21 21.65 -12.37 22.23
CA ILE A 21 20.81 -11.17 22.13
C ILE A 21 20.27 -11.00 20.70
N VAL A 22 21.12 -11.19 19.69
CA VAL A 22 20.71 -11.13 18.27
C VAL A 22 19.66 -12.20 17.97
N ASN A 23 19.82 -13.42 18.53
CA ASN A 23 18.84 -14.50 18.38
C ASN A 23 17.50 -14.23 19.10
N ILE A 24 17.50 -13.46 20.20
CA ILE A 24 16.28 -13.06 20.91
C ILE A 24 15.53 -11.96 20.14
N TRP A 25 16.24 -10.99 19.57
CA TRP A 25 15.62 -9.96 18.72
C TRP A 25 15.09 -10.52 17.40
N ASP A 26 15.78 -11.48 16.77
CA ASP A 26 15.28 -12.15 15.57
C ASP A 26 13.99 -12.95 15.84
N LYS A 27 13.74 -13.37 17.09
CA LYS A 27 12.49 -14.04 17.51
C LYS A 27 11.40 -13.08 18.01
N SER A 28 11.73 -11.81 18.21
CA SER A 28 10.80 -10.82 18.77
C SER A 28 9.94 -10.22 17.67
N GLN A 29 8.62 -10.29 17.84
CA GLN A 29 7.63 -9.78 16.91
C GLN A 29 6.93 -8.55 17.49
N ILE A 30 6.81 -7.51 16.69
CA ILE A 30 6.09 -6.28 17.01
C ILE A 30 4.70 -6.36 16.38
N TYR A 31 3.68 -5.98 17.15
CA TYR A 31 2.30 -5.94 16.71
C TYR A 31 1.79 -4.52 16.87
N TYR A 32 1.27 -3.96 15.80
CA TYR A 32 0.71 -2.62 15.83
C TYR A 32 -0.69 -2.60 15.20
N PRO A 33 -1.69 -1.98 15.86
CA PRO A 33 -1.58 -1.26 17.13
C PRO A 33 -1.45 -2.17 18.36
N SER A 34 -2.04 -3.36 18.31
CA SER A 34 -1.93 -4.40 19.34
C SER A 34 -2.19 -5.78 18.73
N ARG A 35 -1.78 -6.85 19.42
CA ARG A 35 -2.04 -8.25 19.01
C ARG A 35 -3.53 -8.60 18.85
N THR A 36 -4.41 -7.84 19.49
CA THR A 36 -5.86 -8.08 19.50
C THR A 36 -6.62 -7.20 18.50
N ASP A 37 -5.96 -6.25 17.86
CA ASP A 37 -6.59 -5.37 16.87
C ASP A 37 -6.85 -6.18 15.57
N PRO A 38 -8.07 -6.16 15.01
CA PRO A 38 -8.40 -6.89 13.79
C PRO A 38 -7.61 -6.42 12.54
N GLU A 39 -7.08 -5.19 12.56
CA GLU A 39 -6.21 -4.63 11.53
C GLU A 39 -4.72 -4.63 11.97
N THR A 40 -4.34 -5.54 12.88
CA THR A 40 -2.95 -5.62 13.35
C THR A 40 -1.98 -5.93 12.20
N VAL A 41 -0.85 -5.22 12.20
CA VAL A 41 0.31 -5.52 11.39
C VAL A 41 1.37 -6.15 12.29
N GLU A 42 1.90 -7.27 11.86
CA GLU A 42 3.01 -7.97 12.50
C GLU A 42 4.32 -7.62 11.79
N LEU A 43 5.36 -7.29 12.55
CA LEU A 43 6.71 -7.06 12.05
C LEU A 43 7.72 -7.92 12.80
N THR A 44 8.68 -8.45 12.06
CA THR A 44 9.88 -9.08 12.63
C THR A 44 11.04 -8.09 12.64
N TYR A 45 12.07 -8.36 13.44
CA TYR A 45 13.31 -7.59 13.39
C TYR A 45 13.96 -7.61 11.99
N SER A 46 13.88 -8.75 11.29
CA SER A 46 14.30 -8.91 9.89
C SER A 46 13.54 -7.99 8.91
N ASP A 47 12.28 -7.70 9.18
CA ASP A 47 11.52 -6.75 8.37
C ASP A 47 12.03 -5.33 8.59
N ILE A 48 12.33 -4.96 9.84
CA ILE A 48 12.83 -3.62 10.20
C ILE A 48 14.19 -3.32 9.57
N LYS A 49 15.06 -4.32 9.40
CA LYS A 49 16.35 -4.17 8.69
C LYS A 49 16.20 -3.60 7.27
N CYS A 50 15.00 -3.62 6.68
CA CYS A 50 14.78 -2.95 5.39
C CYS A 50 14.86 -1.42 5.44
N LEU A 51 14.94 -0.84 6.64
CA LEU A 51 15.15 0.60 6.85
C LEU A 51 16.64 0.99 6.82
N ASP A 52 17.55 0.01 6.79
CA ASP A 52 18.97 0.29 6.64
C ASP A 52 19.25 0.98 5.28
N PRO A 53 20.30 1.82 5.19
CA PRO A 53 20.65 2.49 3.94
C PRO A 53 20.79 1.50 2.78
N GLU A 54 20.33 1.93 1.59
CA GLU A 54 20.45 1.16 0.34
C GLU A 54 19.68 -0.17 0.31
N VAL A 55 18.77 -0.41 1.26
CA VAL A 55 17.87 -1.56 1.28
C VAL A 55 16.47 -1.19 0.79
N PHE A 56 15.84 -2.08 0.03
CA PHE A 56 14.47 -1.89 -0.44
C PHE A 56 13.46 -2.11 0.69
N LEU A 57 12.55 -1.14 0.86
CA LEU A 57 11.45 -1.25 1.81
C LEU A 57 10.59 -2.48 1.55
N LYS A 58 10.22 -3.18 2.62
CA LYS A 58 9.35 -4.35 2.57
C LYS A 58 7.91 -3.99 2.92
N SER A 59 6.97 -4.78 2.41
CA SER A 59 5.54 -4.63 2.66
C SER A 59 5.15 -4.56 4.15
N PRO A 60 5.70 -5.36 5.08
CA PRO A 60 5.33 -5.26 6.50
C PRO A 60 5.61 -3.87 7.09
N VAL A 61 6.76 -3.27 6.75
CA VAL A 61 7.16 -1.95 7.23
C VAL A 61 6.27 -0.84 6.65
N ILE A 62 5.93 -0.91 5.36
CA ILE A 62 5.00 0.06 4.76
C ILE A 62 3.58 -0.10 5.33
N ASN A 63 3.09 -1.33 5.51
CA ASN A 63 1.77 -1.56 6.11
C ASN A 63 1.70 -1.09 7.57
N PHE A 64 2.78 -1.27 8.32
CA PHE A 64 2.91 -0.68 9.65
C PHE A 64 2.78 0.82 9.61
N TYR A 65 3.51 1.48 8.70
CA TYR A 65 3.44 2.93 8.56
C TYR A 65 2.04 3.42 8.16
N ILE A 66 1.36 2.70 7.26
CA ILE A 66 -0.04 2.96 6.91
C ILE A 66 -0.94 2.89 8.14
N GLN A 67 -0.80 1.85 8.96
CA GLN A 67 -1.59 1.73 10.19
C GLN A 67 -1.24 2.82 11.20
N TYR A 68 0.05 3.17 11.31
CA TYR A 68 0.51 4.26 12.15
C TYR A 68 -0.15 5.57 11.73
N LEU A 69 -0.19 5.89 10.43
CA LEU A 69 -0.84 7.09 9.90
C LEU A 69 -2.34 7.10 10.24
N ARG A 70 -3.05 5.99 10.00
CA ARG A 70 -4.49 5.88 10.30
C ARG A 70 -4.82 6.15 11.78
N LYS A 71 -3.96 5.73 12.71
CA LYS A 71 -4.18 5.91 14.16
C LYS A 71 -3.67 7.25 14.68
N SER A 72 -2.54 7.74 14.18
CA SER A 72 -1.93 8.99 14.65
C SER A 72 -2.52 10.24 14.00
N ARG A 73 -3.04 10.11 12.77
CA ARG A 73 -3.61 11.19 11.96
C ARG A 73 -4.88 10.68 11.26
N PRO A 74 -5.94 10.38 12.02
CA PRO A 74 -7.21 9.95 11.42
C PRO A 74 -7.70 11.05 10.46
N CYS A 75 -8.03 10.63 9.24
CA CYS A 75 -8.50 11.51 8.19
C CYS A 75 -9.67 10.79 7.50
N ASP A 76 -10.89 11.26 7.75
CA ASP A 76 -12.10 10.62 7.21
C ASP A 76 -12.17 10.74 5.67
N ASP A 77 -11.43 11.70 5.10
CA ASP A 77 -11.37 11.93 3.66
C ASP A 77 -10.39 11.00 2.93
N LEU A 78 -9.63 10.16 3.66
CA LEU A 78 -8.52 9.38 3.12
C LEU A 78 -8.61 7.90 3.51
N TYR A 79 -8.64 7.03 2.51
CA TYR A 79 -8.47 5.59 2.70
C TYR A 79 -7.21 5.07 2.00
N ILE A 80 -6.30 4.50 2.77
CA ILE A 80 -5.05 3.91 2.26
C ILE A 80 -5.19 2.40 2.25
N PHE A 81 -5.13 1.76 1.08
CA PHE A 81 -5.12 0.30 0.99
C PHE A 81 -3.79 -0.27 1.49
N ASN A 82 -3.82 -1.51 2.00
CA ASN A 82 -2.59 -2.23 2.28
C ASN A 82 -1.81 -2.52 0.97
N THR A 83 -0.52 -2.81 1.10
CA THR A 83 0.39 -2.96 -0.05
C THR A 83 0.11 -4.19 -0.94
N TYR A 84 -0.73 -5.12 -0.49
CA TYR A 84 -1.04 -6.36 -1.22
C TYR A 84 -2.29 -6.21 -2.08
N PHE A 85 -3.06 -5.15 -1.87
CA PHE A 85 -4.35 -4.97 -2.53
C PHE A 85 -4.22 -4.86 -4.05
N TYR A 86 -3.33 -3.98 -4.52
CA TYR A 86 -3.19 -3.71 -5.96
C TYR A 86 -2.78 -4.96 -6.74
N SER A 87 -1.83 -5.76 -6.25
CA SER A 87 -1.39 -6.98 -6.95
C SER A 87 -2.52 -8.00 -7.05
N LYS A 88 -3.35 -8.13 -6.01
CA LYS A 88 -4.55 -8.98 -6.02
C LYS A 88 -5.65 -8.45 -6.93
N LEU A 89 -5.79 -7.13 -7.03
CA LEU A 89 -6.70 -6.48 -7.96
C LEU A 89 -6.28 -6.74 -9.42
N GLU A 90 -5.01 -6.57 -9.73
CA GLU A 90 -4.45 -6.86 -11.06
C GLU A 90 -4.62 -8.35 -11.43
N GLU A 91 -4.34 -9.26 -10.50
CA GLU A 91 -4.55 -10.71 -10.68
C GLU A 91 -6.02 -11.03 -11.01
N ALA A 92 -6.96 -10.47 -10.26
CA ALA A 92 -8.39 -10.69 -10.45
C ALA A 92 -8.92 -10.16 -11.79
N LEU A 93 -8.36 -9.05 -12.28
CA LEU A 93 -8.80 -8.37 -13.51
C LEU A 93 -8.11 -8.88 -14.78
N SER A 94 -6.94 -9.51 -14.66
CA SER A 94 -6.16 -10.03 -15.80
C SER A 94 -6.67 -11.37 -16.36
N ARG A 95 -7.42 -12.16 -15.58
CA ARG A 95 -7.91 -13.48 -15.99
C ARG A 95 -9.21 -13.35 -16.80
N THR A 96 -9.08 -13.35 -18.12
CA THR A 96 -10.20 -13.42 -19.07
C THR A 96 -11.05 -14.67 -18.80
N GLY A 97 -12.35 -14.47 -18.51
CA GLY A 97 -13.34 -15.55 -18.32
C GLY A 97 -13.82 -15.75 -16.88
N GLU A 98 -13.01 -15.44 -15.86
CA GLU A 98 -13.38 -15.58 -14.43
C GLU A 98 -13.44 -14.24 -13.67
N CYS A 99 -13.13 -13.15 -14.35
CA CYS A 99 -12.97 -11.80 -13.81
C CYS A 99 -14.07 -11.41 -12.80
N GLY A 100 -15.35 -11.62 -13.15
CA GLY A 100 -16.47 -11.28 -12.26
C GLY A 100 -16.51 -12.08 -10.95
N SER A 101 -16.09 -13.36 -10.96
CA SER A 101 -16.11 -14.22 -9.77
C SER A 101 -14.97 -13.92 -8.81
N GLN A 102 -13.78 -13.63 -9.32
CA GLN A 102 -12.60 -13.30 -8.52
C GLN A 102 -12.69 -11.88 -7.97
N PHE A 103 -13.13 -10.93 -8.80
CA PHE A 103 -13.43 -9.56 -8.36
C PHE A 103 -14.43 -9.54 -7.21
N SER A 104 -15.53 -10.29 -7.33
CA SER A 104 -16.55 -10.41 -6.27
C SER A 104 -15.98 -10.94 -4.95
N LYS A 105 -15.06 -11.91 -5.00
CA LYS A 105 -14.35 -12.40 -3.81
C LYS A 105 -13.39 -11.35 -3.23
N LEU A 106 -12.75 -10.58 -4.10
CA LEU A 106 -11.81 -9.53 -3.72
C LEU A 106 -12.52 -8.35 -3.04
N ARG A 107 -13.81 -8.10 -3.31
CA ARG A 107 -14.60 -7.03 -2.66
C ARG A 107 -14.54 -7.03 -1.13
N ARG A 108 -14.26 -8.18 -0.49
CA ARG A 108 -14.06 -8.26 0.96
C ARG A 108 -12.98 -7.30 1.47
N TRP A 109 -12.01 -6.93 0.63
CA TRP A 109 -10.89 -6.04 0.97
C TRP A 109 -11.28 -4.57 1.10
N TRP A 110 -12.43 -4.16 0.53
CA TRP A 110 -12.95 -2.80 0.66
C TRP A 110 -14.41 -2.77 1.12
N ARG A 111 -14.91 -3.88 1.71
CA ARG A 111 -16.32 -3.98 2.13
C ARG A 111 -16.70 -2.97 3.21
N SER A 112 -15.74 -2.55 4.04
CA SER A 112 -15.93 -1.58 5.11
C SER A 112 -15.87 -0.13 4.65
N VAL A 113 -15.56 0.14 3.38
CA VAL A 113 -15.38 1.49 2.84
C VAL A 113 -16.20 1.69 1.57
N ASP A 114 -16.92 2.80 1.50
CA ASP A 114 -17.55 3.24 0.26
C ASP A 114 -16.53 4.04 -0.55
N ILE A 115 -15.91 3.39 -1.52
CA ILE A 115 -14.81 3.96 -2.30
C ILE A 115 -15.23 5.19 -3.12
N PHE A 116 -16.51 5.33 -3.47
CA PHE A 116 -16.99 6.47 -4.24
C PHE A 116 -17.41 7.66 -3.37
N LYS A 117 -17.64 7.42 -2.08
CA LYS A 117 -17.87 8.47 -1.07
C LYS A 117 -16.60 8.84 -0.30
N THR A 118 -15.48 8.19 -0.60
CA THR A 118 -14.18 8.49 -0.01
C THR A 118 -13.41 9.43 -0.94
N PRO A 119 -13.11 10.69 -0.53
CA PRO A 119 -12.45 11.68 -1.37
C PRO A 119 -11.09 11.23 -1.92
N TYR A 120 -10.26 10.57 -1.12
CA TYR A 120 -8.93 10.11 -1.53
C TYR A 120 -8.74 8.62 -1.23
N LEU A 121 -8.38 7.86 -2.27
CA LEU A 121 -7.94 6.47 -2.15
C LEU A 121 -6.48 6.36 -2.53
N LEU A 122 -5.65 5.80 -1.64
CA LEU A 122 -4.24 5.55 -1.90
C LEU A 122 -3.99 4.05 -2.05
N LEU A 123 -3.39 3.66 -3.18
CA LEU A 123 -3.05 2.27 -3.48
C LEU A 123 -1.54 2.17 -3.70
N PRO A 124 -0.76 1.74 -2.70
CA PRO A 124 0.64 1.40 -2.90
C PRO A 124 0.78 0.24 -3.89
N ILE A 125 1.73 0.36 -4.80
CA ILE A 125 2.06 -0.69 -5.78
C ILE A 125 3.48 -1.18 -5.48
N HIS A 126 3.61 -2.48 -5.28
CA HIS A 126 4.90 -3.16 -5.17
C HIS A 126 5.07 -4.15 -6.33
N GLY A 127 6.13 -3.97 -7.10
CA GLY A 127 6.49 -4.86 -8.19
C GLY A 127 7.91 -4.59 -8.67
N GLN A 128 8.60 -5.60 -9.22
CA GLN A 128 9.96 -5.45 -9.77
C GLN A 128 10.97 -4.78 -8.81
N VAL A 129 10.86 -5.05 -7.50
CA VAL A 129 11.72 -4.43 -6.46
C VAL A 129 11.59 -2.89 -6.44
N HIS A 130 10.40 -2.38 -6.79
CA HIS A 130 10.11 -0.97 -6.89
C HIS A 130 8.73 -0.63 -6.30
N TRP A 131 8.63 0.55 -5.71
CA TRP A 131 7.41 1.08 -5.15
C TRP A 131 6.90 2.26 -5.98
N SER A 132 5.65 2.20 -6.39
CA SER A 132 4.92 3.37 -6.90
C SER A 132 3.60 3.54 -6.15
N LEU A 133 2.91 4.65 -6.37
CA LEU A 133 1.66 4.97 -5.68
C LEU A 133 0.59 5.40 -6.68
N VAL A 134 -0.61 4.87 -6.51
CA VAL A 134 -1.81 5.42 -7.14
C VAL A 134 -2.59 6.25 -6.14
N ILE A 135 -3.04 7.42 -6.57
CA ILE A 135 -4.01 8.24 -5.85
C ILE A 135 -5.27 8.36 -6.71
N ILE A 136 -6.41 7.95 -6.18
CA ILE A 136 -7.72 8.19 -6.80
C ILE A 136 -8.39 9.31 -6.02
N PHE A 137 -8.71 10.40 -6.71
CA PHE A 137 -9.48 11.50 -6.19
C PHE A 137 -10.92 11.42 -6.67
N MET A 138 -11.85 11.32 -5.71
CA MET A 138 -13.29 11.37 -5.94
C MET A 138 -13.77 12.80 -5.73
N PRO A 139 -14.23 13.51 -6.79
CA PRO A 139 -14.73 14.87 -6.64
C PRO A 139 -16.05 14.90 -5.89
N ALA A 140 -16.32 15.98 -5.16
CA ALA A 140 -17.63 16.19 -4.54
C ALA A 140 -18.76 16.27 -5.58
N LYS A 141 -19.99 15.94 -5.19
CA LYS A 141 -21.16 15.83 -6.09
C LYS A 141 -21.44 17.10 -6.89
N GLU A 142 -21.11 18.26 -6.32
CA GLU A 142 -21.30 19.58 -6.90
C GLU A 142 -20.34 19.84 -8.07
N ILE A 143 -19.19 19.16 -8.09
CA ILE A 143 -18.19 19.26 -9.13
C ILE A 143 -18.58 18.33 -10.28
N LYS A 144 -18.89 18.91 -11.45
CA LYS A 144 -19.24 18.16 -12.66
C LYS A 144 -17.99 17.55 -13.35
N SER A 145 -17.19 16.81 -12.60
CA SER A 145 -15.98 16.11 -13.06
C SER A 145 -16.04 14.67 -12.56
N GLY A 146 -15.50 13.71 -13.32
CA GLY A 146 -15.36 12.34 -12.85
C GLY A 146 -14.11 12.13 -12.00
N PRO A 147 -13.89 10.89 -11.54
CA PRO A 147 -12.71 10.53 -10.75
C PRO A 147 -11.40 10.90 -11.45
N ARG A 148 -10.39 11.27 -10.67
CA ARG A 148 -9.04 11.53 -11.18
C ARG A 148 -8.07 10.50 -10.62
N VAL A 149 -7.25 9.91 -11.46
CA VAL A 149 -6.28 8.88 -11.09
C VAL A 149 -4.88 9.41 -11.38
N PHE A 150 -4.09 9.54 -10.33
CA PHE A 150 -2.70 9.93 -10.41
C PHE A 150 -1.82 8.70 -10.20
N HIS A 151 -0.80 8.52 -11.04
CA HIS A 151 0.23 7.50 -10.84
C HIS A 151 1.57 8.19 -10.57
N LEU A 152 2.08 8.02 -9.36
CA LEU A 152 3.34 8.57 -8.89
C LEU A 152 4.39 7.47 -8.92
N ASP A 153 5.36 7.61 -9.81
CA ASP A 153 6.42 6.63 -10.01
C ASP A 153 7.76 7.35 -10.17
N SER A 154 8.61 7.25 -9.14
CA SER A 154 9.90 7.94 -9.08
C SER A 154 10.94 7.41 -10.05
N LEU A 155 10.84 6.14 -10.47
CA LEU A 155 11.79 5.49 -11.38
C LEU A 155 11.19 5.17 -12.75
N GLY A 156 9.87 5.33 -12.90
CA GLY A 156 9.14 5.02 -14.14
C GLY A 156 9.13 3.53 -14.49
N LEU A 157 9.34 2.63 -13.51
CA LEU A 157 9.44 1.19 -13.75
C LEU A 157 8.06 0.52 -13.88
N HIS A 158 7.00 1.12 -13.34
CA HIS A 158 5.64 0.65 -13.52
C HIS A 158 4.98 1.32 -14.74
N SER A 159 4.45 0.49 -15.65
CA SER A 159 3.70 0.99 -16.81
C SER A 159 2.43 1.72 -16.35
N SER A 160 2.41 3.03 -16.56
CA SER A 160 1.27 3.88 -16.16
C SER A 160 -0.01 3.49 -16.91
N ASP A 161 0.08 3.10 -18.19
CA ASP A 161 -1.07 2.64 -18.97
C ASP A 161 -1.69 1.36 -18.39
N LYS A 162 -0.84 0.40 -17.99
CA LYS A 162 -1.32 -0.83 -17.33
C LYS A 162 -1.99 -0.50 -16.01
N VAL A 163 -1.35 0.35 -15.19
CA VAL A 163 -1.89 0.78 -13.89
C VAL A 163 -3.25 1.47 -14.07
N PHE A 164 -3.35 2.43 -14.98
CA PHE A 164 -4.61 3.12 -15.25
C PHE A 164 -5.70 2.18 -15.77
N GLY A 165 -5.35 1.19 -16.60
CA GLY A 165 -6.30 0.17 -17.07
C GLY A 165 -6.86 -0.71 -15.96
N VAL A 166 -6.01 -1.11 -14.99
CA VAL A 166 -6.43 -1.86 -13.80
C VAL A 166 -7.37 -1.03 -12.93
N ILE A 167 -7.01 0.23 -12.65
CA ILE A 167 -7.83 1.13 -11.81
C ILE A 167 -9.16 1.48 -12.49
N GLU A 168 -9.15 1.75 -13.79
CA GLU A 168 -10.38 1.98 -14.55
C GLU A 168 -11.31 0.76 -14.48
N SER A 169 -10.77 -0.44 -14.71
CA SER A 169 -11.54 -1.67 -14.62
C SER A 169 -12.11 -1.90 -13.21
N TYR A 170 -11.33 -1.59 -12.17
CA TYR A 170 -11.77 -1.64 -10.78
C TYR A 170 -12.99 -0.75 -10.52
N LEU A 171 -12.91 0.52 -10.90
CA LEU A 171 -14.01 1.47 -10.70
C LEU A 171 -15.25 1.07 -11.50
N ILE A 172 -15.09 0.57 -12.74
CA ILE A 172 -16.19 0.11 -13.58
C ILE A 172 -16.87 -1.13 -12.99
N GLU A 173 -16.11 -2.12 -12.53
CA GLU A 173 -16.67 -3.35 -11.95
C GLU A 173 -17.36 -3.08 -10.61
N GLU A 174 -16.79 -2.23 -9.75
CA GLU A 174 -17.45 -1.82 -8.52
C GLU A 174 -18.75 -1.07 -8.82
N TRP A 175 -18.75 -0.20 -9.82
CA TRP A 175 -19.95 0.49 -10.26
C TRP A 175 -21.05 -0.48 -10.72
N ARG A 176 -20.71 -1.42 -11.61
CA ARG A 176 -21.64 -2.47 -12.09
C ARG A 176 -22.21 -3.28 -10.94
N HIS A 177 -21.45 -3.47 -9.87
CA HIS A 177 -21.93 -4.13 -8.67
C HIS A 177 -22.95 -3.27 -7.91
N LEU A 178 -22.63 -2.01 -7.64
CA LEU A 178 -23.49 -1.10 -6.87
C LEU A 178 -24.80 -0.77 -7.59
N GLN A 179 -24.83 -0.74 -8.92
CA GLN A 179 -26.07 -0.56 -9.68
C GLN A 179 -27.13 -1.65 -9.45
N LYS A 180 -26.75 -2.81 -8.92
CA LYS A 180 -27.70 -3.87 -8.57
C LYS A 180 -28.50 -3.54 -7.31
N ASP A 181 -28.01 -2.59 -6.50
CA ASP A 181 -28.67 -2.09 -5.32
C ASP A 181 -29.38 -0.77 -5.66
N SER A 182 -30.71 -0.82 -5.76
CA SER A 182 -31.53 0.35 -6.09
C SER A 182 -31.58 1.41 -4.98
N SER A 183 -31.06 1.10 -3.79
CA SER A 183 -31.05 2.02 -2.64
C SER A 183 -29.77 2.85 -2.53
N TYR A 184 -28.77 2.58 -3.36
CA TYR A 184 -27.47 3.25 -3.29
C TYR A 184 -27.56 4.71 -3.77
N ASP A 185 -27.38 5.66 -2.83
CA ASP A 185 -27.28 7.09 -3.18
C ASP A 185 -25.93 7.41 -3.82
N ILE A 186 -26.02 7.94 -5.03
CA ILE A 186 -24.93 8.13 -5.98
C ILE A 186 -24.19 9.45 -5.68
N PRO A 187 -22.85 9.44 -5.45
CA PRO A 187 -22.08 10.64 -5.09
C PRO A 187 -21.65 11.55 -6.25
N PHE A 188 -21.96 11.23 -7.51
CA PHE A 188 -21.73 12.15 -8.66
C PHE A 188 -23.01 12.30 -9.50
N SER A 189 -23.01 13.18 -10.49
CA SER A 189 -24.16 13.33 -11.41
C SER A 189 -24.37 12.12 -12.32
N ASP A 190 -25.63 11.75 -12.59
CA ASP A 190 -26.02 10.58 -13.42
C ASP A 190 -25.32 10.51 -14.79
N THR A 191 -24.96 11.66 -15.37
CA THR A 191 -24.29 11.73 -16.67
C THR A 191 -22.83 11.28 -16.58
N ILE A 192 -22.13 11.64 -15.51
CA ILE A 192 -20.75 11.21 -15.24
C ILE A 192 -20.74 9.70 -14.97
N TRP A 193 -21.69 9.23 -14.17
CA TRP A 193 -21.83 7.80 -13.84
C TRP A 193 -22.15 6.92 -15.05
N ARG A 194 -23.04 7.36 -15.95
CA ARG A 194 -23.38 6.61 -17.18
C ARG A 194 -22.20 6.52 -18.17
N HIS A 195 -21.22 7.40 -18.04
CA HIS A 195 -20.06 7.45 -18.92
C HIS A 195 -18.75 7.40 -18.14
N LEU A 196 -18.70 6.65 -17.03
CA LEU A 196 -17.58 6.66 -16.08
C LEU A 196 -16.22 6.46 -16.76
N SER A 197 -16.08 5.48 -17.66
CA SER A 197 -14.82 5.25 -18.40
C SER A 197 -14.30 6.47 -19.16
N ARG A 198 -15.20 7.28 -19.74
CA ARG A 198 -14.86 8.51 -20.47
C ARG A 198 -14.61 9.70 -19.56
N ASN A 199 -14.96 9.61 -18.28
CA ASN A 199 -14.86 10.69 -17.30
C ASN A 199 -13.77 10.45 -16.25
N ILE A 200 -13.01 9.36 -16.35
CA ILE A 200 -11.83 9.12 -15.51
C ILE A 200 -10.65 9.89 -16.12
N HIS A 201 -10.18 10.92 -15.42
CA HIS A 201 -8.99 11.66 -15.81
C HIS A 201 -7.75 10.94 -15.27
N LYS A 202 -6.71 10.80 -16.10
CA LYS A 202 -5.50 10.04 -15.77
C LYS A 202 -4.28 10.93 -15.91
N GLU A 203 -3.44 10.98 -14.89
CA GLU A 203 -2.24 11.81 -14.88
C GLU A 203 -1.05 11.03 -14.32
N LYS A 204 0.03 10.97 -15.10
CA LYS A 204 1.31 10.43 -14.65
C LYS A 204 2.11 11.57 -14.02
N ILE A 205 2.58 11.37 -12.80
CA ILE A 205 3.47 12.31 -12.12
C ILE A 205 4.86 11.69 -12.09
N GLU A 206 5.76 12.26 -12.87
CA GLU A 206 7.18 11.90 -12.83
C GLU A 206 7.88 12.75 -11.76
N GLY A 207 8.86 12.17 -11.09
CA GLY A 207 9.74 12.95 -10.21
C GLY A 207 10.40 14.06 -11.01
N ALA A 208 10.52 15.27 -10.42
CA ALA A 208 11.33 16.32 -11.01
C ALA A 208 12.72 15.74 -11.32
N PRO A 209 13.29 15.99 -12.52
CA PRO A 209 14.64 15.51 -12.81
C PRO A 209 15.56 16.04 -11.72
N ALA A 210 16.31 15.15 -11.07
CA ALA A 210 17.31 15.54 -10.09
C ALA A 210 18.17 16.63 -10.74
N ALA A 211 18.16 17.82 -10.15
CA ALA A 211 19.04 18.89 -10.58
C ALA A 211 20.47 18.34 -10.50
N LYS A 212 21.15 18.31 -11.65
CA LYS A 212 22.55 17.91 -11.77
C LYS A 212 23.45 18.87 -11.00
#